data_AF-A0A7S1AJB3-F1
#
_entry.id   AF-A0A7S1AJB3-F1
#
_cell.length_a   1.000
_cell.length_b   1.000
_cell.length_c   1.000
_cell.angle_alpha   90.00
_cell.angle_beta   90.00
_cell.angle_gamma   90.00
#
_symmetry.space_group_name_H-M   'P 1'
#
loop_
_entity.id
_entity.type
_entity.pdbx_description
1 polymer ?
#
loop_
_entity_poly.entity_id
_entity_poly.type
_entity_poly.pdbx_seq_one_letter_code
_entity_poly.pdbx_strand_id
1 'polypeptide(L)'
;DITAGRGGALREYLEHADVAAILGTTLFVHGAVDCMTLGFVPADDTRFEVAKQRREPRLVRNVVQWVDELNSFLRRGLSDHEVRPDWDGSRSTRGGEAIM
;
A
#
# COMPACT_ATOMS: atom_id res chain seq x y z
N ASP A 1 23.86 -19.55 8.81
CA ASP A 1 22.65 -18.75 9.06
C ASP A 1 22.52 -17.64 8.02
N ILE A 2 21.41 -17.62 7.27
CA ILE A 2 21.05 -16.49 6.42
C ILE A 2 20.26 -15.53 7.29
N THR A 3 20.92 -14.48 7.79
CA THR A 3 20.23 -13.38 8.44
C THR A 3 19.79 -12.38 7.37
N ALA A 4 18.49 -12.10 7.28
CA ALA A 4 18.02 -10.98 6.50
C ALA A 4 18.63 -9.71 7.11
N GLY A 5 19.50 -9.02 6.37
CA GLY A 5 19.99 -7.70 6.77
C GLY A 5 18.82 -6.74 7.00
N ARG A 6 19.02 -5.70 7.80
CA ARG A 6 18.00 -4.64 8.00
C ARG A 6 17.49 -4.17 6.63
N GLY A 7 16.18 -4.27 6.42
CA GLY A 7 15.50 -3.86 5.18
C GLY A 7 15.69 -4.83 4.01
N GLY A 8 16.93 -5.12 3.60
CA GLY A 8 17.21 -5.92 2.41
C GLY A 8 16.73 -5.26 1.10
N ALA A 9 17.10 -5.87 -0.04
CA ALA A 9 16.85 -5.28 -1.36
C ALA A 9 15.36 -5.03 -1.66
N LEU A 10 14.46 -5.87 -1.13
CA LEU A 10 13.02 -5.67 -1.30
C LEU A 10 12.51 -4.42 -0.59
N ARG A 11 13.00 -4.12 0.63
CA ARG A 11 12.62 -2.89 1.33
C ARG A 11 13.10 -1.67 0.57
N GLU A 12 14.36 -1.69 0.12
CA GLU A 12 14.94 -0.58 -0.64
C GLU A 12 14.16 -0.33 -1.93
N TYR A 13 13.78 -1.40 -2.65
CA TYR A 13 12.89 -1.30 -3.82
C TYR A 13 11.57 -0.61 -3.47
N LEU A 14 10.89 -1.05 -2.41
CA LEU A 14 9.59 -0.49 -2.01
C LEU A 14 9.70 0.97 -1.53
N GLU A 15 10.81 1.34 -0.90
CA GLU A 15 11.08 2.73 -0.47
C GLU A 15 11.30 3.69 -1.63
N HIS A 16 11.67 3.18 -2.81
CA HIS A 16 11.84 3.98 -4.03
C HIS A 16 10.73 3.75 -5.06
N ALA A 17 9.77 2.88 -4.76
CA ALA A 17 8.64 2.59 -5.63
C ALA A 17 7.52 3.63 -5.47
N ASP A 18 6.80 3.83 -6.57
CA ASP A 18 5.50 4.49 -6.62
C ASP A 18 4.45 3.48 -7.11
N VAL A 19 3.27 3.49 -6.49
CA VAL A 19 2.12 2.67 -6.91
C VAL A 19 1.56 3.17 -8.23
N ALA A 20 1.58 4.49 -8.43
CA ALA A 20 1.16 5.15 -9.64
C ALA A 20 2.03 6.38 -9.94
N ALA A 21 2.10 6.76 -11.21
CA ALA A 21 2.81 7.96 -11.67
C ALA A 21 2.11 8.57 -12.88
N ILE A 22 2.19 9.90 -13.02
CA ILE A 22 1.70 10.62 -14.21
C ILE A 22 2.92 11.20 -14.94
N LEU A 23 3.08 10.82 -16.20
CA LEU A 23 4.11 11.36 -17.09
C LEU A 23 3.42 12.02 -18.29
N GLY A 24 3.47 13.35 -18.34
CA GLY A 24 2.71 14.15 -19.31
C GLY A 24 1.21 13.91 -19.16
N THR A 25 0.59 13.32 -20.18
CA THR A 25 -0.85 12.96 -20.19
C THR A 25 -1.11 11.48 -19.95
N THR A 26 -0.10 10.72 -19.53
CA THR A 26 -0.19 9.26 -19.38
C THR A 26 -0.12 8.87 -17.91
N LEU A 27 -1.08 8.05 -17.47
CA LEU A 27 -1.09 7.43 -16.15
C LEU A 27 -0.44 6.04 -16.23
N PHE A 28 0.50 5.79 -15.34
CA PHE A 28 1.10 4.48 -15.07
C PHE A 28 0.62 4.03 -13.69
N VAL A 29 0.17 2.79 -13.57
CA VAL A 29 -0.38 2.23 -12.33
C VAL A 29 -0.15 0.73 -12.33
N HIS A 30 0.18 0.17 -11.16
CA HIS A 30 0.50 -1.26 -11.04
C HIS A 30 -0.73 -2.17 -11.24
N GLY A 31 -1.89 -1.76 -10.73
CA GLY A 31 -3.14 -2.54 -10.79
C GLY A 31 -4.01 -2.24 -12.01
N ALA A 32 -5.13 -2.97 -12.12
CA ALA A 32 -6.14 -2.69 -13.14
C ALA A 32 -7.01 -1.49 -12.76
N VAL A 33 -7.23 -0.60 -13.72
CA VAL A 33 -8.12 0.56 -13.57
C VAL A 33 -9.31 0.40 -14.49
N ASP A 34 -10.50 0.37 -13.90
CA ASP A 34 -11.77 0.34 -14.61
C ASP A 34 -12.78 1.29 -13.95
N CYS A 35 -14.04 1.29 -14.41
CA CYS A 35 -15.09 2.16 -13.88
C CYS A 35 -15.44 1.89 -12.40
N MET A 36 -15.04 0.74 -11.85
CA MET A 36 -15.29 0.33 -10.47
C MET A 36 -14.11 0.66 -9.55
N THR A 37 -12.88 0.74 -10.08
CA THR A 37 -11.67 0.96 -9.27
C THR A 37 -11.09 2.38 -9.39
N LEU A 38 -11.44 3.12 -10.44
CA LEU A 38 -10.92 4.47 -10.69
C LEU A 38 -11.24 5.43 -9.54
N GLY A 39 -10.19 6.08 -9.03
CA GLY A 39 -10.29 7.10 -7.98
C GLY A 39 -10.44 6.53 -6.57
N PHE A 40 -10.55 5.22 -6.39
CA PHE A 40 -10.59 4.64 -5.06
C PHE A 40 -9.20 4.53 -4.46
N VAL A 41 -9.07 4.99 -3.21
CA VAL A 41 -7.91 4.78 -2.35
C VAL A 41 -8.29 3.72 -1.32
N PRO A 42 -7.54 2.62 -1.20
CA PRO A 42 -7.81 1.60 -0.17
C PRO A 42 -7.80 2.21 1.24
N ALA A 43 -8.55 1.60 2.14
CA ALA A 43 -8.51 1.96 3.55
C ALA A 43 -7.26 1.35 4.22
N ASP A 44 -6.71 2.01 5.24
CA ASP A 44 -5.50 1.55 5.94
C ASP A 44 -5.67 0.23 6.71
N ASP A 45 -6.91 -0.24 6.90
CA ASP A 45 -7.24 -1.56 7.46
C ASP A 45 -7.52 -2.61 6.37
N THR A 46 -7.16 -2.33 5.13
CA THR A 46 -7.04 -3.36 4.10
C THR A 46 -6.01 -4.37 4.60
N ARG A 47 -6.44 -5.63 4.73
CA ARG A 47 -5.58 -6.74 5.18
C ARG A 47 -5.49 -7.77 4.08
N PHE A 48 -4.42 -8.57 4.15
CA PHE A 48 -4.29 -9.79 3.37
C PHE A 48 -5.47 -10.75 3.61
N GLU A 49 -6.04 -10.73 4.82
CA GLU A 49 -7.28 -11.43 5.13
C GLU A 49 -8.52 -10.57 4.86
N VAL A 50 -9.62 -11.21 4.46
CA VAL A 50 -10.91 -10.52 4.31
C VAL A 50 -11.35 -9.95 5.66
N ALA A 51 -11.32 -8.63 5.79
CA ALA A 51 -11.73 -7.95 7.01
C ALA A 51 -13.18 -8.30 7.36
N LYS A 52 -13.44 -8.63 8.64
CA LYS A 52 -14.81 -8.88 9.15
C LYS A 52 -15.74 -7.68 9.00
N GLN A 53 -15.15 -6.48 8.97
CA GLN A 53 -15.83 -5.23 8.69
C GLN A 53 -15.03 -4.48 7.63
N ARG A 54 -15.63 -4.31 6.45
CA ARG A 54 -15.02 -3.55 5.36
C ARG A 54 -15.16 -2.06 5.67
N ARG A 55 -14.06 -1.33 5.76
CA ARG A 55 -14.13 0.13 5.66
C ARG A 55 -14.31 0.53 4.22
N GLU A 56 -15.14 1.54 4.01
CA GLU A 56 -15.38 2.06 2.68
C GLU A 56 -14.11 2.73 2.15
N PRO A 57 -13.66 2.37 0.95
CA PRO A 57 -12.54 3.05 0.32
C PRO A 57 -12.90 4.51 0.06
N ARG A 58 -11.90 5.40 0.14
CA ARG A 58 -12.13 6.83 -0.12
C ARG A 58 -12.11 7.07 -1.63
N LEU A 59 -13.12 7.78 -2.13
CA LEU A 59 -13.16 8.23 -3.52
C LEU A 59 -12.45 9.59 -3.68
N VAL A 60 -11.49 9.65 -4.58
CA VAL A 60 -10.76 10.84 -4.99
C VAL A 60 -11.03 11.11 -6.47
N ARG A 61 -11.57 12.29 -6.79
CA ARG A 61 -12.00 12.61 -8.16
C ARG A 61 -10.92 13.27 -9.02
N ASN A 62 -9.87 13.82 -8.39
CA ASN A 62 -8.74 14.40 -9.10
C ASN A 62 -7.66 13.33 -9.29
N VAL A 63 -7.23 13.10 -10.53
CA VAL A 63 -6.28 12.02 -10.85
C VAL A 63 -4.90 12.24 -10.22
N VAL A 64 -4.41 13.49 -10.15
CA VAL A 64 -3.11 13.81 -9.55
C VAL A 64 -3.16 13.52 -8.05
N GLN A 65 -4.20 14.03 -7.39
CA GLN A 65 -4.42 13.73 -5.97
C GLN A 65 -4.59 12.23 -5.72
N TRP A 66 -5.28 11.51 -6.62
CA TRP A 66 -5.45 10.08 -6.48
C TRP A 66 -4.11 9.34 -6.53
N VAL A 67 -3.21 9.73 -7.44
CA VAL A 67 -1.83 9.20 -7.50
C VAL A 67 -1.06 9.51 -6.21
N ASP A 68 -1.10 10.74 -5.71
CA ASP A 68 -0.43 11.12 -4.46
C ASP A 68 -0.92 10.28 -3.27
N GLU A 69 -2.23 9.98 -3.23
CA GLU A 69 -2.86 9.22 -2.16
C GLU A 69 -2.55 7.72 -2.25
N LEU A 70 -2.42 7.16 -3.45
CA LEU A 70 -1.95 5.79 -3.67
C LEU A 70 -0.49 5.62 -3.23
N ASN A 71 0.38 6.57 -3.58
CA ASN A 71 1.78 6.53 -3.16
C ASN A 71 1.91 6.76 -1.64
N SER A 72 1.08 7.64 -1.08
CA SER A 72 0.99 7.85 0.38
C SER A 72 0.51 6.59 1.13
N PHE A 73 -0.40 5.82 0.54
CA PHE A 73 -0.86 4.55 1.10
C PHE A 73 0.29 3.53 1.21
N LEU A 74 1.13 3.41 0.18
CA LEU A 74 2.37 2.61 0.25
C LEU A 74 3.29 3.08 1.39
N ARG A 75 3.52 4.40 1.50
CA ARG A 75 4.36 4.96 2.57
C ARG A 75 3.83 4.67 3.97
N ARG A 76 2.51 4.73 4.17
CA ARG A 76 1.88 4.37 5.44
C ARG A 76 2.08 2.90 5.79
N GLY A 77 1.90 1.98 4.83
CA GLY A 77 2.16 0.56 5.05
C GLY A 77 3.63 0.27 5.37
N LEU A 78 4.57 0.92 4.68
CA LEU A 78 6.01 0.78 4.98
C LEU A 78 6.37 1.31 6.38
N SER A 79 5.77 2.43 6.80
CA SER A 79 5.96 2.99 8.14
C SER A 79 5.40 2.08 9.23
N ASP A 80 4.19 1.55 9.03
CA ASP A 80 3.57 0.61 9.96
C ASP A 80 4.39 -0.70 10.10
N HIS A 81 4.92 -1.23 8.99
CA HIS A 81 5.85 -2.36 9.03
C HIS A 81 7.14 -2.05 9.80
N GLU A 82 7.67 -0.83 9.71
CA GLU A 82 8.87 -0.46 10.44
C GLU A 82 8.64 -0.45 11.96
N VAL A 83 7.45 -0.03 12.40
CA VAL A 83 7.06 -0.03 13.82
C VAL A 83 6.70 -1.44 14.32
N ARG A 84 6.04 -2.25 13.48
CA ARG A 84 5.54 -3.59 13.84
C ARG A 84 5.96 -4.63 12.79
N PRO A 85 7.26 -4.92 12.63
CA PRO A 85 7.72 -5.81 11.56
C PRO A 85 7.26 -7.26 11.75
N ASP A 86 7.09 -7.67 13.00
CA ASP A 86 6.74 -9.02 13.39
C ASP A 86 5.24 -9.20 13.58
N TRP A 87 4.80 -10.45 13.42
CA TRP A 87 3.46 -10.86 13.81
C TRP A 87 3.24 -10.69 15.30
N ASP A 88 2.01 -10.33 15.68
CA ASP A 88 1.57 -10.35 17.06
C ASP A 88 1.56 -11.78 17.62
N GLY A 89 1.41 -11.92 18.94
CA GLY A 89 1.44 -13.23 19.61
C GLY A 89 0.35 -14.19 19.13
N SER A 90 -0.76 -13.66 18.58
CA SER A 90 -1.85 -14.47 18.02
C SER A 90 -1.66 -14.81 16.53
N ARG A 91 -0.63 -14.26 15.88
CA ARG A 91 -0.39 -14.34 14.42
C ARG A 91 -1.59 -13.88 13.59
N SER A 92 -2.34 -12.91 14.10
CA SER A 92 -3.52 -12.34 13.44
C SER A 92 -3.21 -11.01 12.75
N THR A 93 -2.14 -10.32 13.14
CA THR A 93 -1.74 -9.08 12.49
C THR A 93 -0.25 -8.80 12.56
N ARG A 94 0.26 -8.06 11.58
CA ARG A 94 1.57 -7.41 11.61
C ARG A 94 1.50 -6.02 10.98
N GLY A 95 2.60 -5.27 11.02
CA GLY A 95 2.72 -4.01 10.31
C GLY A 95 2.88 -4.21 8.81
N GLY A 96 2.36 -3.28 8.01
CA GLY A 96 2.48 -3.30 6.55
C GLY A 96 1.45 -4.20 5.84
N GLU A 97 0.35 -4.52 6.48
CA GLU A 97 -0.77 -5.24 5.85
C GLU A 97 -1.42 -4.45 4.73
N ALA A 98 -1.31 -3.11 4.77
CA ALA A 98 -1.79 -2.21 3.74
C ALA A 98 -1.04 -2.37 2.39
N ILE A 99 0.14 -2.98 2.35
CA ILE A 99 0.97 -3.07 1.12
C ILE A 99 1.08 -4.49 0.56
N MET A 100 0.21 -5.41 1.01
CA MET A 100 0.15 -6.81 0.55
C MET A 100 -1.24 -7.19 0.04
#